data_AF-A0A351UN37-F1
#
_entry.id   AF-A0A351UN37-F1
#
_cell.length_a   1.000
_cell.length_b   1.000
_cell.length_c   1.000
_cell.angle_alpha   90.00
_cell.angle_beta   90.00
_cell.angle_gamma   90.00
#
_symmetry.space_group_name_H-M   'P 1'
#
loop_
_entity.id
_entity.type
_entity.pdbx_description
1 polymer ?
#
loop_
_entity_poly.entity_id
_entity_poly.type
_entity_poly.pdbx_seq_one_letter_code
_entity_poly.pdbx_strand_id
1 'polypeptide(L)'
;MRLSMKWLFWFIGVGIYVMFLGGVFYYNLFKWTFDEKLKQDVIETVKVYAPTMRNGLLNSPKAISFEEYDIMMSLAKDERITSMLYLSRQGTIRWHKESRFMGMTWDDYRAQVPPPTDAIAQAYTSKMPKVRQVSGEPFYEIAIPFSVRGDIIGIIDLLVSRAGAEVLIGSAMRKYVFGALGVLFLLGLPLYFFLHHYILSPMDLLRDSVEGVSLKNFELRFADRSDEIGEVAAAINRLMGKMKVEIEGISNRDRTYKEAEQRWWRSLLSIIVPSTNYVIVVDENNSILYANFELAQGADPKNVHLLDVVDSQQQTLLRLVGQAFEMPDSPVEGEAVFKNQNFNVKVLHVGQTADTNRTLILFFPKPVIG
;
A
#
# COMPACT_ATOMS: atom_id res chain seq x y z
N MET A 1 -4.64 4.78 -9.98
CA MET A 1 -3.92 5.52 -8.91
C MET A 1 -2.56 4.89 -8.68
N ARG A 2 -1.48 5.69 -8.67
CA ARG A 2 -0.11 5.24 -8.39
C ARG A 2 -0.02 4.63 -6.97
N LEU A 3 0.93 3.72 -6.75
CA LEU A 3 1.15 3.03 -5.46
C LEU A 3 1.34 4.05 -4.32
N SER A 4 2.05 5.15 -4.59
CA SER A 4 2.23 6.28 -3.66
C SER A 4 0.90 6.84 -3.12
N MET A 5 -0.08 6.99 -4.00
CA MET A 5 -1.38 7.57 -3.64
C MET A 5 -2.22 6.59 -2.82
N LYS A 6 -2.21 5.30 -3.19
CA LYS A 6 -2.87 4.25 -2.39
C LYS A 6 -2.28 4.14 -0.99
N TRP A 7 -0.95 4.20 -0.89
CA TRP A 7 -0.24 4.13 0.37
C TRP A 7 -0.55 5.36 1.25
N LEU A 8 -0.55 6.56 0.66
CA LEU A 8 -0.91 7.78 1.37
C LEU A 8 -2.35 7.75 1.89
N PHE A 9 -3.30 7.23 1.10
CA PHE A 9 -4.67 7.02 1.56
C PHE A 9 -4.75 6.00 2.72
N TRP A 10 -3.99 4.92 2.65
CA TRP A 10 -3.91 3.95 3.76
C TRP A 10 -3.33 4.56 5.02
N PHE A 11 -2.24 5.32 4.91
CA PHE A 11 -1.62 6.01 6.04
C PHE A 11 -2.59 7.01 6.70
N ILE A 12 -3.27 7.83 5.89
CA ILE A 12 -4.29 8.77 6.38
C ILE A 12 -5.45 8.01 7.03
N GLY A 13 -5.93 6.93 6.40
CA GLY A 13 -7.03 6.12 6.93
C GLY A 13 -6.71 5.49 8.29
N VAL A 14 -5.54 4.86 8.42
CA VAL A 14 -5.06 4.28 9.69
C VAL A 14 -4.85 5.39 10.73
N GLY A 15 -4.28 6.52 10.31
CA GLY A 15 -4.07 7.66 11.19
C GLY A 15 -5.37 8.22 11.76
N ILE A 16 -6.38 8.47 10.91
CA ILE A 16 -7.71 8.93 11.34
C ILE A 16 -8.35 7.90 12.27
N TYR A 17 -8.24 6.61 11.97
CA TYR A 17 -8.77 5.55 12.82
C TYR A 17 -8.14 5.56 14.21
N VAL A 18 -6.81 5.62 14.30
CA VAL A 18 -6.08 5.68 15.58
C VAL A 18 -6.41 6.98 16.34
N MET A 19 -6.55 8.10 15.65
CA MET A 19 -6.97 9.38 16.25
C MET A 19 -8.38 9.29 16.85
N PHE A 20 -9.32 8.62 16.17
CA PHE A 20 -10.67 8.48 16.67
C PHE A 20 -10.71 7.58 17.90
N LEU A 21 -10.05 6.42 17.83
CA LEU A 21 -9.98 5.46 18.94
C LEU A 21 -9.27 6.08 20.16
N GLY A 22 -8.12 6.72 19.93
CA GLY A 22 -7.38 7.46 20.94
C GLY A 22 -8.18 8.63 21.52
N GLY A 23 -8.94 9.35 20.69
CA GLY A 23 -9.79 10.45 21.12
C GLY A 23 -10.95 10.00 22.01
N VAL A 24 -11.61 8.89 21.68
CA VAL A 24 -12.66 8.29 22.52
C VAL A 24 -12.09 7.84 23.86
N PHE A 25 -10.94 7.16 23.85
CA PHE A 25 -10.26 6.73 25.07
C PHE A 25 -9.84 7.92 25.93
N TYR A 26 -9.21 8.92 25.32
CA TYR A 26 -8.76 10.14 25.99
C TYR A 26 -9.94 10.92 26.59
N TYR A 27 -11.03 11.09 25.84
CA TYR A 27 -12.25 11.73 26.34
C TYR A 27 -12.82 11.00 27.56
N ASN A 28 -12.94 9.67 27.50
CA ASN A 28 -13.47 8.87 28.60
C ASN A 28 -12.59 8.95 29.84
N LEU A 29 -11.26 8.88 29.68
CA LEU A 29 -10.30 8.99 30.78
C LEU A 29 -10.36 10.38 31.42
N PHE A 30 -10.40 11.44 30.63
CA PHE A 30 -10.47 12.81 31.13
C PHE A 30 -11.79 13.13 31.79
N LYS A 31 -12.90 12.70 31.18
CA LYS A 31 -14.23 12.81 31.76
C LYS A 31 -14.27 12.13 33.13
N TRP A 32 -13.82 10.88 33.21
CA TRP A 32 -13.75 10.14 34.47
C TRP A 32 -12.86 10.84 35.51
N THR A 33 -11.66 11.25 35.12
CA THR A 33 -10.69 11.88 36.03
C THR A 33 -11.21 13.21 36.58
N PHE A 34 -11.77 14.07 35.73
CA PHE A 34 -12.30 15.36 36.18
C PHE A 34 -13.59 15.23 36.97
N ASP A 35 -14.49 14.34 36.56
CA ASP A 35 -15.71 14.06 37.31
C ASP A 35 -15.38 13.52 38.70
N GLU A 36 -14.44 12.58 38.80
CA GLU A 36 -14.06 11.99 40.09
C GLU A 36 -13.32 12.98 40.97
N LYS A 37 -12.39 13.75 40.41
CA LYS A 37 -11.70 14.81 41.13
C LYS A 37 -12.67 15.86 41.69
N LEU A 38 -13.63 16.33 40.88
CA LEU A 38 -14.64 17.29 41.32
C LEU A 38 -15.43 16.77 42.53
N LYS A 39 -15.86 15.49 42.50
CA LYS A 39 -16.59 14.87 43.60
C LYS A 39 -15.75 14.77 44.87
N GLN A 40 -14.50 14.30 44.75
CA GLN A 40 -13.60 14.14 45.89
C GLN A 40 -13.26 15.50 46.51
N ASP A 41 -12.90 16.50 45.69
CA ASP A 41 -12.55 17.84 46.16
C ASP A 41 -13.70 18.47 46.99
N VAL A 42 -14.96 18.32 46.55
CA VAL A 42 -16.13 18.83 47.30
C VAL A 42 -16.33 18.06 48.61
N ILE A 43 -16.27 16.73 48.57
CA ILE A 43 -16.43 15.89 49.76
C ILE A 43 -15.35 16.20 50.80
N GLU A 44 -14.10 16.35 50.38
CA GLU A 44 -12.99 16.71 51.25
C GLU A 44 -13.17 18.10 51.86
N THR A 45 -13.60 19.09 51.06
CA THR A 45 -13.89 20.44 51.54
C THR A 45 -14.93 20.43 52.67
N VAL A 46 -16.03 19.68 52.52
CA VAL A 46 -17.05 19.55 53.58
C VAL A 46 -16.53 18.77 54.79
N LYS A 47 -15.71 17.73 54.56
CA LYS A 47 -15.11 16.94 55.64
C LYS A 47 -14.21 17.76 56.55
N VAL A 48 -13.50 18.77 56.03
CA VAL A 48 -12.69 19.71 56.84
C VAL A 48 -13.56 20.40 57.91
N TYR A 49 -14.79 20.75 57.57
CA TYR A 49 -15.73 21.40 58.49
C TYR A 49 -16.52 20.42 59.37
N ALA A 50 -16.40 19.11 59.14
CA ALA A 50 -17.17 18.09 59.86
C ALA A 50 -17.07 18.18 61.40
N PRO A 51 -15.91 18.48 62.03
CA PRO A 51 -15.85 18.61 63.49
C PRO A 51 -16.77 19.71 64.03
N THR A 52 -16.78 20.89 63.41
CA THR A 52 -17.62 22.02 63.80
C THR A 52 -19.11 21.71 63.59
N MET A 53 -19.46 21.14 62.43
CA MET A 53 -20.84 20.73 62.14
C MET A 53 -21.34 19.67 63.13
N ARG A 54 -20.51 18.69 63.48
CA ARG A 54 -20.84 17.67 64.47
C ARG A 54 -21.08 18.28 65.85
N ASN A 55 -20.25 19.20 66.30
CA ASN A 55 -20.41 19.86 67.59
C ASN A 55 -21.70 20.70 67.64
N GLY A 56 -22.01 21.44 66.58
CA GLY A 56 -23.26 22.21 66.48
C GLY A 56 -24.51 21.33 66.55
N LEU A 57 -24.52 20.22 65.80
CA LEU A 57 -25.61 19.23 65.81
C LEU A 57 -25.83 18.56 67.17
N LEU A 58 -24.76 18.29 67.92
CA LEU A 58 -24.84 17.67 69.23
C LEU A 58 -25.34 18.64 70.31
N ASN A 59 -24.88 19.90 70.27
CA ASN A 59 -25.19 20.89 71.29
C ASN A 59 -26.57 21.55 71.08
N SER A 60 -26.95 21.78 69.83
CA SER A 60 -28.18 22.50 69.48
C SER A 60 -28.94 21.78 68.36
N PRO A 61 -29.72 20.72 68.64
CA PRO A 61 -30.31 19.88 67.58
C PRO A 61 -31.29 20.60 66.64
N LYS A 62 -31.95 21.67 67.11
CA LYS A 62 -33.02 22.39 66.39
C LYS A 62 -32.59 23.70 65.74
N ALA A 63 -31.52 24.33 66.22
CA ALA A 63 -31.08 25.65 65.76
C ALA A 63 -29.63 25.61 65.30
N ILE A 64 -29.34 26.32 64.21
CA ILE A 64 -27.98 26.47 63.68
C ILE A 64 -27.14 27.38 64.59
N SER A 65 -25.88 27.01 64.84
CA SER A 65 -24.92 27.89 65.52
C SER A 65 -24.35 28.93 64.57
N PHE A 66 -23.78 30.02 65.11
CA PHE A 66 -23.13 31.05 64.28
C PHE A 66 -21.95 30.47 63.48
N GLU A 67 -21.15 29.59 64.07
CA GLU A 67 -20.03 28.93 63.38
C GLU A 67 -20.50 28.03 62.23
N GLU A 68 -21.57 27.26 62.43
CA GLU A 68 -22.18 26.46 61.36
C GLU A 68 -22.71 27.38 60.24
N TYR A 69 -23.35 28.49 60.59
CA TYR A 69 -23.89 29.45 59.62
C TYR A 69 -22.78 30.06 58.75
N ASP A 70 -21.67 30.47 59.36
CA ASP A 70 -20.53 31.04 58.65
C ASP A 70 -19.88 30.03 57.68
N ILE A 71 -19.77 28.77 58.09
CA ILE A 71 -19.31 27.67 57.22
C ILE A 71 -20.25 27.50 56.03
N MET A 72 -21.55 27.42 56.28
CA MET A 72 -22.55 27.25 55.21
C MET A 72 -22.56 28.44 54.25
N MET A 73 -22.38 29.66 54.75
CA MET A 73 -22.18 30.86 53.93
C MET A 73 -20.89 30.82 53.10
N SER A 74 -19.80 30.33 53.67
CA SER A 74 -18.53 30.18 52.96
C SER A 74 -18.66 29.17 51.81
N LEU A 75 -19.26 28.00 52.09
CA LEU A 75 -19.50 26.99 51.06
C LEU A 75 -20.49 27.49 49.98
N ALA A 76 -21.53 28.23 50.36
CA ALA A 76 -22.49 28.79 49.41
C ALA A 76 -21.91 29.88 48.47
N LYS A 77 -20.72 30.41 48.78
CA LYS A 77 -19.98 31.33 47.89
C LYS A 77 -19.15 30.59 46.84
N ASP A 78 -18.96 29.28 46.95
CA ASP A 78 -18.29 28.49 45.93
C ASP A 78 -19.14 28.48 44.65
N GLU A 79 -18.59 29.05 43.57
CA GLU A 79 -19.28 29.17 42.28
C GLU A 79 -19.71 27.81 41.68
N ARG A 80 -19.09 26.72 42.13
CA ARG A 80 -19.44 25.36 41.70
C ARG A 80 -20.74 24.88 42.36
N ILE A 81 -21.10 25.41 43.53
CA ILE A 81 -22.27 24.96 44.29
C ILE A 81 -23.48 25.82 43.92
N THR A 82 -24.46 25.20 43.30
CA THR A 82 -25.69 25.88 42.83
C THR A 82 -26.77 25.90 43.91
N SER A 83 -26.90 24.81 44.65
CA SER A 83 -27.85 24.67 45.76
C SER A 83 -27.22 23.87 46.89
N MET A 84 -27.72 24.09 48.10
CA MET A 84 -27.23 23.43 49.30
C MET A 84 -28.33 23.36 50.34
N LEU A 85 -28.34 22.24 51.05
CA LEU A 85 -29.31 21.96 52.09
C LEU A 85 -28.59 21.29 53.27
N TYR A 86 -28.89 21.71 54.48
CA TYR A 86 -28.33 21.10 55.69
C TYR A 86 -29.43 20.62 56.62
N LEU A 87 -29.41 19.32 56.91
CA LEU A 87 -30.43 18.59 57.67
C LEU A 87 -29.89 18.16 59.04
N SER A 88 -30.74 18.25 60.05
CA SER A 88 -30.52 17.64 61.37
C SER A 88 -30.86 16.15 61.37
N ARG A 89 -30.54 15.46 62.49
CA ARG A 89 -30.92 14.05 62.74
C ARG A 89 -32.43 13.81 62.58
N GLN A 90 -33.25 14.78 62.98
CA GLN A 90 -34.71 14.69 62.93
C GLN A 90 -35.29 15.07 61.56
N GLY A 91 -34.43 15.33 60.56
CA GLY A 91 -34.86 15.78 59.24
C GLY A 91 -35.33 17.23 59.24
N THR A 92 -34.95 18.05 60.22
CA THR A 92 -35.24 19.49 60.21
C THR A 92 -34.17 20.21 59.40
N ILE A 93 -34.58 21.13 58.53
CA ILE A 93 -33.67 21.97 57.76
C ILE A 93 -33.02 22.98 58.70
N ARG A 94 -31.72 22.84 58.94
CA ARG A 94 -30.92 23.75 59.77
C ARG A 94 -30.43 24.95 58.99
N TRP A 95 -30.15 24.76 57.71
CA TRP A 95 -29.74 25.84 56.82
C TRP A 95 -30.22 25.58 55.41
N HIS A 96 -30.66 26.67 54.78
CA HIS A 96 -31.00 26.74 53.38
C HIS A 96 -30.78 28.17 52.89
N LYS A 97 -30.46 28.35 51.60
CA LYS A 97 -30.23 29.68 51.00
C LYS A 97 -31.44 30.59 51.15
N GLU A 98 -32.64 30.04 50.95
CA GLU A 98 -33.90 30.73 51.20
C GLU A 98 -34.35 30.51 52.65
N SER A 99 -34.44 31.61 53.41
CA SER A 99 -34.73 31.56 54.84
C SER A 99 -36.09 30.95 55.19
N ARG A 100 -37.07 30.98 54.27
CA ARG A 100 -38.41 30.40 54.46
C ARG A 100 -38.41 28.89 54.71
N PHE A 101 -37.36 28.19 54.29
CA PHE A 101 -37.26 26.74 54.45
C PHE A 101 -36.48 26.35 55.72
N MET A 102 -35.83 27.28 56.40
CA MET A 102 -35.15 26.99 57.66
C MET A 102 -36.16 26.64 58.76
N GLY A 103 -35.90 25.55 59.50
CA GLY A 103 -36.80 25.02 60.52
C GLY A 103 -37.93 24.13 59.98
N MET A 104 -38.12 24.06 58.66
CA MET A 104 -39.08 23.16 58.03
C MET A 104 -38.62 21.70 58.15
N THR A 105 -39.56 20.75 58.15
CA THR A 105 -39.22 19.32 58.08
C THR A 105 -38.87 18.92 56.65
N TRP A 106 -38.07 17.86 56.51
CA TRP A 106 -37.67 17.33 55.21
C TRP A 106 -38.87 16.89 54.37
N ASP A 107 -39.90 16.33 55.00
CA ASP A 107 -41.10 15.87 54.30
C ASP A 107 -41.91 17.06 53.74
N ASP A 108 -42.07 18.12 54.54
CA ASP A 108 -42.77 19.35 54.11
C ASP A 108 -42.00 20.08 53.00
N TYR A 109 -40.67 20.09 53.10
CA TYR A 109 -39.81 20.67 52.08
C TYR A 109 -39.88 19.87 50.78
N ARG A 110 -39.76 18.54 50.85
CA ARG A 110 -39.83 17.64 49.70
C ARG A 110 -41.16 17.75 48.95
N ALA A 111 -42.26 18.02 49.66
CA ALA A 111 -43.57 18.25 49.06
C ALA A 111 -43.61 19.56 48.23
N GLN A 112 -42.83 20.57 48.60
CA GLN A 112 -42.75 21.85 47.90
C GLN A 112 -41.66 21.88 46.82
N VAL A 113 -40.51 21.27 47.11
CA VAL A 113 -39.32 21.22 46.25
C VAL A 113 -38.87 19.76 46.18
N PRO A 114 -39.28 19.01 45.14
CA PRO A 114 -38.86 17.63 45.01
C PRO A 114 -37.34 17.55 44.80
N PRO A 115 -36.63 16.65 45.52
CA PRO A 115 -35.19 16.50 45.35
C PRO A 115 -34.87 15.97 43.94
N PRO A 116 -33.75 16.40 43.35
CA PRO A 116 -33.38 16.00 41.99
C PRO A 116 -33.02 14.51 41.89
N THR A 117 -32.50 13.91 42.96
CA THR A 117 -32.20 12.47 43.04
C THR A 117 -32.52 11.89 44.42
N ASP A 118 -32.09 10.65 44.67
CA ASP A 118 -32.24 9.95 45.95
C ASP A 118 -30.94 9.92 46.79
N ALA A 119 -29.99 10.81 46.50
CA ALA A 119 -28.67 10.82 47.14
C ALA A 119 -28.76 10.94 48.67
N ILE A 120 -29.64 11.80 49.18
CA ILE A 120 -29.88 11.98 50.63
C ILE A 120 -30.33 10.67 51.30
N ALA A 121 -31.32 9.97 50.72
CA ALA A 121 -31.86 8.73 51.30
C ALA A 121 -30.82 7.60 51.29
N GLN A 122 -30.01 7.52 50.22
CA GLN A 122 -28.94 6.54 50.14
C GLN A 122 -27.77 6.88 51.07
N ALA A 123 -27.42 8.16 51.23
CA ALA A 123 -26.40 8.59 52.18
C ALA A 123 -26.83 8.27 53.62
N TYR A 124 -28.11 8.46 53.93
CA TYR A 124 -28.69 8.08 55.22
C TYR A 124 -28.59 6.57 55.48
N THR A 125 -28.98 5.76 54.50
CA THR A 125 -28.96 4.29 54.65
C THR A 125 -27.55 3.72 54.69
N SER A 126 -26.65 4.23 53.85
CA SER A 126 -25.29 3.71 53.73
C SER A 126 -24.30 4.29 54.74
N LYS A 127 -24.67 5.38 55.44
CA LYS A 127 -23.80 6.13 56.37
C LYS A 127 -22.49 6.62 55.73
N MET A 128 -22.46 6.74 54.40
CA MET A 128 -21.32 7.19 53.62
C MET A 128 -21.75 8.28 52.64
N PRO A 129 -20.83 9.16 52.21
CA PRO A 129 -21.13 10.12 51.16
C PRO A 129 -21.66 9.44 49.91
N LYS A 130 -22.70 10.01 49.29
CA LYS A 130 -23.27 9.53 48.04
C LYS A 130 -23.32 10.64 47.01
N VAL A 131 -22.93 10.26 45.79
CA VAL A 131 -22.94 11.14 44.62
C VAL A 131 -23.91 10.55 43.61
N ARG A 132 -24.85 11.36 43.14
CA ARG A 132 -25.75 11.01 42.04
C ARG A 132 -25.69 12.08 40.96
N GLN A 133 -25.72 11.64 39.71
CA GLN A 133 -25.85 12.56 38.58
C GLN A 133 -27.33 12.90 38.43
N VAL A 134 -27.64 14.19 38.29
CA VAL A 134 -28.99 14.64 37.98
C VAL A 134 -29.28 14.31 36.51
N SER A 135 -30.42 13.67 36.25
CA SER A 135 -30.79 13.28 34.89
C SER A 135 -31.11 14.51 34.05
N GLY A 136 -30.49 14.63 32.88
CA GLY A 136 -30.75 15.74 31.94
C GLY A 136 -30.10 17.08 32.30
N GLU A 137 -29.45 17.19 33.46
CA GLU A 137 -28.81 18.43 33.92
C GLU A 137 -27.32 18.23 34.22
N PRO A 138 -26.48 19.26 34.05
CA PRO A 138 -25.04 19.18 34.28
C PRO A 138 -24.69 19.30 35.77
N PHE A 139 -25.41 18.59 36.65
CA PHE A 139 -25.20 18.63 38.09
C PHE A 139 -24.91 17.27 38.71
N TYR A 140 -24.13 17.29 39.77
CA TYR A 140 -24.04 16.20 40.74
C TYR A 140 -24.74 16.61 42.03
N GLU A 141 -25.62 15.75 42.53
CA GLU A 141 -26.12 15.82 43.90
C GLU A 141 -25.16 15.02 44.80
N ILE A 142 -24.60 15.68 45.81
CA ILE A 142 -23.62 15.12 46.73
C ILE A 142 -24.17 15.24 48.15
N ALA A 143 -24.61 14.11 48.71
CA ALA A 143 -25.10 14.02 50.08
C ALA A 143 -24.00 13.46 50.99
N ILE A 144 -23.63 14.23 52.01
CA ILE A 144 -22.53 13.95 52.94
C ILE A 144 -23.12 13.79 54.35
N PRO A 145 -23.22 12.56 54.88
CA PRO A 145 -23.74 12.35 56.21
C PRO A 145 -22.66 12.61 57.26
N PHE A 146 -23.05 13.26 58.36
CA PHE A 146 -22.25 13.37 59.56
C PHE A 146 -22.70 12.32 60.57
N SER A 147 -21.75 11.55 61.09
CA SER A 147 -22.03 10.49 62.06
C SER A 147 -21.24 10.63 63.34
N VAL A 148 -21.84 10.22 64.46
CA VAL A 148 -21.20 10.08 65.77
C VAL A 148 -21.50 8.68 66.27
N ARG A 149 -20.45 7.90 66.58
CA ARG A 149 -20.57 6.51 67.05
C ARG A 149 -21.43 5.62 66.14
N GLY A 150 -21.39 5.86 64.84
CA GLY A 150 -22.14 5.10 63.84
C GLY A 150 -23.59 5.54 63.62
N ASP A 151 -24.09 6.53 64.36
CA ASP A 151 -25.40 7.15 64.12
C ASP A 151 -25.27 8.43 63.32
N ILE A 152 -26.14 8.62 62.32
CA ILE A 152 -26.19 9.87 61.55
C ILE A 152 -26.86 10.94 62.40
N ILE A 153 -26.16 12.07 62.54
CA ILE A 153 -26.63 13.23 63.30
C ILE A 153 -27.01 14.41 62.41
N GLY A 154 -26.66 14.38 61.12
CA GLY A 154 -27.08 15.36 60.12
C GLY A 154 -26.55 15.02 58.74
N ILE A 155 -27.03 15.70 57.71
CA ILE A 155 -26.61 15.52 56.31
C ILE A 155 -26.47 16.91 55.67
N ILE A 156 -25.35 17.16 54.99
CA ILE A 156 -25.26 18.26 54.02
C ILE A 156 -25.48 17.67 52.64
N ASP A 157 -26.44 18.23 51.92
CA ASP A 157 -26.71 17.95 50.53
C ASP A 157 -26.28 19.13 49.66
N LEU A 158 -25.58 18.85 48.57
CA LEU A 158 -24.98 19.83 47.67
C LEU A 158 -25.35 19.52 46.23
N LEU A 159 -25.79 20.53 45.50
CA LEU A 159 -25.93 20.48 44.06
C LEU A 159 -24.74 21.18 43.40
N VAL A 160 -23.83 20.41 42.80
CA VAL A 160 -22.55 20.87 42.24
C VAL A 160 -22.59 20.86 40.73
N SER A 161 -22.24 21.98 40.10
CA SER A 161 -22.17 22.17 38.66
C SER A 161 -20.96 21.46 38.04
N ARG A 162 -21.21 20.76 36.93
CA ARG A 162 -20.21 20.11 36.07
C ARG A 162 -19.74 21.00 34.93
N ALA A 163 -20.35 22.17 34.74
CA ALA A 163 -20.08 23.04 33.59
C ALA A 163 -18.58 23.40 33.48
N GLY A 164 -17.91 23.66 34.61
CA GLY A 164 -16.47 23.91 34.64
C GLY A 164 -15.64 22.71 34.15
N ALA A 165 -16.02 21.49 34.53
CA ALA A 165 -15.36 20.27 34.06
C ALA A 165 -15.59 20.06 32.56
N GLU A 166 -16.79 20.33 32.05
CA GLU A 166 -17.08 20.21 30.61
C GLU A 166 -16.27 21.17 29.75
N VAL A 167 -16.10 22.43 30.18
CA VAL A 167 -15.24 23.40 29.48
C VAL A 167 -13.78 22.96 29.47
N LEU A 168 -13.29 22.43 30.59
CA LEU A 168 -11.92 21.88 30.70
C LEU A 168 -11.73 20.65 29.80
N ILE A 169 -12.70 19.73 29.77
CA ILE A 169 -12.70 18.57 28.89
C ILE A 169 -12.69 19.03 27.42
N GLY A 170 -13.54 19.98 27.05
CA GLY A 170 -13.57 20.53 25.68
C GLY A 170 -12.26 21.19 25.27
N SER A 171 -11.63 21.93 26.19
CA SER A 171 -10.31 22.52 25.98
C SER A 171 -9.22 21.45 25.80
N ALA A 172 -9.21 20.42 26.65
CA ALA A 172 -8.29 19.30 26.55
C ALA A 172 -8.48 18.51 25.23
N MET A 173 -9.72 18.29 24.81
CA MET A 173 -10.04 17.62 23.54
C MET A 173 -9.54 18.41 22.33
N ARG A 174 -9.67 19.74 22.32
CA ARG A 174 -9.09 20.56 21.24
C ARG A 174 -7.59 20.43 21.18
N LYS A 175 -6.90 20.49 22.34
CA LYS A 175 -5.44 20.30 22.41
C LYS A 175 -5.04 18.91 21.92
N TYR A 176 -5.79 17.87 22.28
CA TYR A 176 -5.58 16.51 21.78
C TYR A 176 -5.69 16.45 20.25
N VAL A 177 -6.74 17.03 19.65
CA VAL A 177 -6.92 17.03 18.19
C VAL A 177 -5.76 17.73 17.49
N PHE A 178 -5.35 18.92 17.96
CA PHE A 178 -4.21 19.63 17.39
C PHE A 178 -2.89 18.86 17.56
N GLY A 179 -2.65 18.28 18.73
CA GLY A 179 -1.48 17.45 18.98
C GLY A 179 -1.43 16.22 18.09
N ALA A 180 -2.56 15.52 17.94
CA ALA A 180 -2.67 14.32 17.12
C ALA A 180 -2.49 14.62 15.63
N LEU A 181 -3.05 15.72 15.11
CA LEU A 181 -2.79 16.19 13.75
C LEU A 181 -1.31 16.54 13.54
N GLY A 182 -0.70 17.22 14.52
CA GLY A 182 0.72 17.55 14.49
C GLY A 182 1.61 16.31 14.43
N VAL A 183 1.33 15.30 15.26
CA VAL A 183 2.06 14.02 15.27
C VAL A 183 1.85 13.25 13.96
N LEU A 184 0.62 13.20 13.44
CA LEU A 184 0.32 12.56 12.16
C LEU A 184 1.13 13.19 11.01
N PHE A 185 1.23 14.52 10.99
CA PHE A 185 2.03 15.23 10.01
C PHE A 185 3.54 14.97 10.18
N LEU A 186 4.04 15.05 11.41
CA LEU A 186 5.44 14.80 11.74
C LEU A 186 5.89 13.38 11.43
N LEU A 187 5.03 12.38 11.61
CA LEU A 187 5.32 11.00 11.24
C LEU A 187 5.11 10.75 9.74
N GLY A 188 4.12 11.38 9.12
CA GLY A 188 3.80 11.17 7.71
C GLY A 188 4.91 11.65 6.76
N LEU A 189 5.57 12.77 7.06
CA LEU A 189 6.55 13.38 6.16
C LEU A 189 7.84 12.53 6.02
N PRO A 190 8.51 12.10 7.11
CA PRO A 190 9.65 11.18 7.02
C PRO A 190 9.25 9.87 6.35
N LEU A 191 8.09 9.30 6.71
CA LEU A 191 7.68 7.99 6.22
C LEU A 191 7.35 8.03 4.72
N TYR A 192 6.77 9.13 4.23
CA TYR A 192 6.63 9.39 2.79
C TYR A 192 8.00 9.47 2.10
N PHE A 193 8.97 10.18 2.69
CA PHE A 193 10.32 10.27 2.13
C PHE A 193 11.00 8.90 2.08
N PHE A 194 10.88 8.09 3.14
CA PHE A 194 11.40 6.73 3.18
C PHE A 194 10.76 5.85 2.09
N LEU A 195 9.43 5.85 1.97
CA LEU A 195 8.75 5.09 0.93
C LEU A 195 9.20 5.51 -0.48
N HIS A 196 9.28 6.82 -0.71
CA HIS A 196 9.66 7.34 -2.03
C HIS A 196 11.11 6.98 -2.37
N HIS A 197 12.04 7.18 -1.43
CA HIS A 197 13.46 6.98 -1.66
C HIS A 197 13.85 5.50 -1.71
N TYR A 198 13.30 4.66 -0.82
CA TYR A 198 13.75 3.27 -0.70
C TYR A 198 12.93 2.27 -1.51
N ILE A 199 11.68 2.59 -1.86
CA ILE A 199 10.78 1.65 -2.55
C ILE A 199 10.40 2.17 -3.94
N LEU A 200 9.79 3.35 -4.03
CA LEU A 200 9.26 3.83 -5.32
C LEU A 200 10.36 4.14 -6.34
N SER A 201 11.36 4.92 -5.95
CA SER A 201 12.44 5.29 -6.87
C SER A 201 13.24 4.07 -7.38
N PRO A 202 13.61 3.08 -6.54
CA PRO A 202 14.26 1.87 -7.03
C PRO A 202 13.37 1.02 -7.93
N MET A 203 12.05 0.97 -7.69
CA MET A 203 11.12 0.29 -8.58
C MET A 203 11.00 0.98 -9.95
N ASP A 204 10.98 2.31 -9.98
CA ASP A 204 10.98 3.07 -11.23
C ASP A 204 12.29 2.85 -12.00
N LEU A 205 13.44 2.88 -11.32
CA LEU A 205 14.73 2.54 -11.92
C LEU A 205 14.75 1.09 -12.46
N LEU A 206 14.20 0.13 -11.71
CA LEU A 206 14.15 -1.26 -12.15
C LEU A 206 13.29 -1.40 -13.42
N ARG A 207 12.13 -0.73 -13.44
CA ARG A 207 11.27 -0.68 -14.62
C ARG A 207 12.01 -0.11 -15.82
N ASP A 208 12.67 1.03 -15.66
CA ASP A 208 13.42 1.69 -16.74
C ASP A 208 14.59 0.80 -17.22
N SER A 209 15.28 0.10 -16.31
CA SER A 209 16.34 -0.85 -16.64
C SER A 209 15.81 -2.03 -17.46
N VAL A 210 14.61 -2.54 -17.15
CA VAL A 210 13.96 -3.63 -17.90
C VAL A 210 13.50 -3.15 -19.27
N GLU A 211 12.87 -1.97 -19.36
CA GLU A 211 12.46 -1.37 -20.63
C GLU A 211 13.67 -1.04 -21.54
N GLY A 212 14.83 -0.73 -20.94
CA GLY A 212 16.08 -0.44 -21.63
C GLY A 212 16.91 -1.66 -22.06
N VAL A 213 16.48 -2.90 -21.78
CA VAL A 213 17.21 -4.09 -22.19
C VAL A 213 17.24 -4.21 -23.71
N SER A 214 18.44 -4.23 -24.27
CA SER A 214 18.66 -4.53 -25.69
C SER A 214 18.86 -6.03 -25.92
N LEU A 215 18.23 -6.55 -26.98
CA LEU A 215 18.45 -7.90 -27.52
C LEU A 215 19.90 -8.20 -27.93
N LYS A 216 20.78 -7.19 -27.95
CA LYS A 216 22.20 -7.40 -28.26
C LYS A 216 23.03 -7.77 -27.03
N ASN A 217 22.68 -7.23 -25.86
CA ASN A 217 23.51 -7.35 -24.67
C ASN A 217 22.89 -8.27 -23.60
N PHE A 218 21.56 -8.39 -23.53
CA PHE A 218 20.84 -9.22 -22.54
C PHE A 218 21.30 -9.02 -21.08
N GLU A 219 21.71 -7.80 -20.74
CA GLU A 219 22.21 -7.46 -19.40
C GLU A 219 21.35 -6.38 -18.78
N LEU A 220 20.95 -6.61 -17.52
CA LEU A 220 20.15 -5.66 -16.77
C LEU A 220 21.11 -4.66 -16.13
N ARG A 221 21.02 -3.39 -16.54
CA ARG A 221 21.77 -2.31 -15.88
C ARG A 221 21.00 -1.83 -14.66
N PHE A 222 21.09 -2.58 -13.57
CA PHE A 222 20.49 -2.23 -12.29
C PHE A 222 21.56 -2.34 -11.20
N ALA A 223 21.55 -1.41 -10.24
CA ALA A 223 22.54 -1.41 -9.16
C ALA A 223 22.34 -2.65 -8.26
N ASP A 224 23.44 -3.25 -7.82
CA ASP A 224 23.37 -4.39 -6.90
C ASP A 224 22.74 -3.95 -5.56
N ARG A 225 21.73 -4.72 -5.14
CA ARG A 225 21.00 -4.51 -3.90
C ARG A 225 20.77 -5.85 -3.22
N SER A 226 20.72 -5.83 -1.89
CA SER A 226 20.46 -7.01 -1.05
C SER A 226 19.04 -7.04 -0.47
N ASP A 227 18.13 -6.25 -1.03
CA ASP A 227 16.71 -6.21 -0.64
C ASP A 227 15.86 -7.03 -1.63
N GLU A 228 14.56 -7.13 -1.35
CA GLU A 228 13.61 -7.88 -2.18
C GLU A 228 13.55 -7.36 -3.63
N ILE A 229 13.80 -6.06 -3.83
CA ILE A 229 13.90 -5.46 -5.17
C ILE A 229 15.16 -5.97 -5.88
N GLY A 230 16.28 -6.06 -5.18
CA GLY A 230 17.52 -6.68 -5.67
C GLY A 230 17.34 -8.16 -6.04
N GLU A 231 16.60 -8.93 -5.25
CA GLU A 231 16.28 -10.32 -5.58
C GLU A 231 15.47 -10.45 -6.88
N VAL A 232 14.50 -9.55 -7.09
CA VAL A 232 13.73 -9.48 -8.35
C VAL A 232 14.66 -9.12 -9.52
N ALA A 233 15.54 -8.13 -9.35
CA ALA A 233 16.52 -7.77 -10.38
C ALA A 233 17.44 -8.96 -10.73
N ALA A 234 17.90 -9.71 -9.73
CA ALA A 234 18.71 -10.92 -9.93
C ALA A 234 17.92 -12.05 -10.62
N ALA A 235 16.64 -12.20 -10.33
CA ALA A 235 15.77 -13.15 -11.03
C ALA A 235 15.60 -12.77 -12.52
N ILE A 236 15.39 -11.48 -12.82
CA ILE A 236 15.31 -10.98 -14.20
C ILE A 236 16.64 -11.18 -14.93
N ASN A 237 17.77 -10.87 -14.29
CA ASN A 237 19.07 -11.04 -14.91
C ASN A 237 19.37 -12.53 -15.23
N ARG A 238 18.98 -13.45 -14.35
CA ARG A 238 19.04 -14.90 -14.61
C ARG A 238 18.16 -15.32 -15.79
N LEU A 239 16.97 -14.76 -15.92
CA LEU A 239 16.08 -15.03 -17.06
C LEU A 239 16.73 -14.57 -18.38
N MET A 240 17.31 -13.37 -18.40
CA MET A 240 17.99 -12.85 -19.59
C MET A 240 19.24 -13.67 -19.95
N GLY A 241 19.99 -14.14 -18.96
CA GLY A 241 21.10 -15.08 -19.19
C GLY A 241 20.63 -16.38 -19.85
N LYS A 242 19.51 -16.95 -19.40
CA LYS A 242 18.91 -18.14 -20.04
C LYS A 242 18.46 -17.86 -21.48
N MET A 243 17.82 -16.70 -21.73
CA MET A 243 17.41 -16.31 -23.08
C MET A 243 18.61 -16.14 -24.02
N LYS A 244 19.69 -15.53 -23.54
CA LYS A 244 20.92 -15.38 -24.31
C LYS A 244 21.48 -16.74 -24.73
N VAL A 245 21.56 -17.69 -23.80
CA VAL A 245 22.04 -19.05 -24.07
C VAL A 245 21.15 -19.77 -25.09
N GLU A 246 19.82 -19.64 -24.99
CA GLU A 246 18.89 -20.24 -25.96
C GLU A 246 19.04 -19.61 -27.36
N ILE A 247 19.15 -18.29 -27.47
CA ILE A 247 19.31 -17.59 -28.74
C ILE A 247 20.66 -17.94 -29.40
N GLU A 248 21.75 -17.93 -28.63
CA GLU A 248 23.06 -18.38 -29.11
C GLU A 248 23.03 -19.87 -29.48
N GLY A 249 22.27 -20.69 -28.75
CA GLY A 249 22.04 -22.10 -29.05
C GLY A 249 21.33 -22.33 -30.39
N ILE A 250 20.26 -21.58 -30.66
CA ILE A 250 19.53 -21.62 -31.94
C ILE A 250 20.46 -21.18 -33.08
N SER A 251 21.12 -20.04 -32.94
CA SER A 251 22.06 -19.52 -33.95
C SER A 251 23.19 -20.51 -34.28
N ASN A 252 23.75 -21.17 -33.25
CA ASN A 252 24.78 -22.20 -33.45
C ASN A 252 24.24 -23.47 -34.10
N ARG A 253 23.00 -23.90 -33.77
CA ARG A 253 22.34 -25.04 -34.41
C ARG A 253 22.09 -24.75 -35.89
N ASP A 254 21.56 -23.57 -36.21
CA ASP A 254 21.33 -23.14 -37.59
C ASP A 254 22.62 -23.10 -38.39
N ARG A 255 23.71 -22.57 -37.79
CA ARG A 255 25.03 -22.57 -38.43
C ARG A 255 25.54 -23.98 -38.69
N THR A 256 25.43 -24.87 -37.71
CA THR A 256 25.89 -26.26 -37.83
C THR A 256 25.06 -27.04 -38.85
N TYR A 257 23.75 -26.78 -38.92
CA TYR A 257 22.86 -27.34 -39.93
C TYR A 257 23.25 -26.87 -41.33
N LYS A 258 23.46 -25.57 -41.54
CA LYS A 258 23.93 -25.03 -42.83
C LYS A 258 25.28 -25.63 -43.24
N GLU A 259 26.24 -25.74 -42.31
CA GLU A 259 27.55 -26.36 -42.60
C GLU A 259 27.45 -27.86 -42.91
N ALA A 260 26.52 -28.59 -42.28
CA ALA A 260 26.27 -29.99 -42.59
C ALA A 260 25.60 -30.16 -43.95
N GLU A 261 24.63 -29.30 -44.27
CA GLU A 261 23.94 -29.27 -45.56
C GLU A 261 24.90 -28.95 -46.71
N GLN A 262 25.76 -27.94 -46.56
CA GLN A 262 26.79 -27.62 -47.56
C GLN A 262 27.74 -28.80 -47.80
N ARG A 263 28.17 -29.48 -46.73
CA ARG A 263 29.01 -30.68 -46.83
C ARG A 263 28.29 -31.83 -47.54
N TRP A 264 27.00 -32.00 -47.29
CA TRP A 264 26.17 -33.02 -47.93
C TRP A 264 26.04 -32.77 -49.44
N TRP A 265 25.65 -31.56 -49.85
CA TRP A 265 25.58 -31.17 -51.27
C TRP A 265 26.92 -31.33 -51.98
N ARG A 266 28.01 -30.88 -51.35
CA ARG A 266 29.37 -31.04 -51.89
C ARG A 266 29.73 -32.50 -52.12
N SER A 267 29.41 -33.38 -51.18
CA SER A 267 29.71 -34.81 -51.30
C SER A 267 28.87 -35.48 -52.39
N LEU A 268 27.56 -35.22 -52.39
CA LEU A 268 26.61 -35.82 -53.34
C LEU A 268 26.91 -35.38 -54.78
N LEU A 269 27.08 -34.09 -55.02
CA LEU A 269 27.30 -33.56 -56.36
C LEU A 269 28.69 -33.89 -56.91
N SER A 270 29.70 -34.04 -56.05
CA SER A 270 31.04 -34.47 -56.49
C SER A 270 31.06 -35.89 -57.07
N ILE A 271 30.10 -36.74 -56.70
CA ILE A 271 29.97 -38.12 -57.21
C ILE A 271 29.14 -38.14 -58.49
N ILE A 272 28.05 -37.37 -58.52
CA ILE A 272 27.04 -37.45 -59.59
C ILE A 272 27.44 -36.62 -60.81
N VAL A 273 28.09 -35.48 -60.60
CA VAL A 273 28.28 -34.49 -61.67
C VAL A 273 29.69 -34.61 -62.26
N PRO A 274 29.82 -34.86 -63.58
CA PRO A 274 31.10 -34.88 -64.26
C PRO A 274 31.86 -33.57 -64.11
N SER A 275 33.19 -33.62 -64.08
CA SER A 275 34.07 -32.45 -63.98
C SER A 275 33.94 -31.44 -65.13
N THR A 276 33.28 -31.82 -66.22
CA THR A 276 32.99 -30.97 -67.39
C THR A 276 31.72 -30.11 -67.23
N ASN A 277 30.92 -30.35 -66.19
CA ASN A 277 29.65 -29.67 -65.95
C ASN A 277 29.79 -28.68 -64.80
N TYR A 278 29.03 -27.58 -64.81
CA TYR A 278 28.96 -26.64 -63.69
C TYR A 278 27.66 -26.80 -62.91
N VAL A 279 27.72 -26.67 -61.60
CA VAL A 279 26.54 -26.78 -60.72
C VAL A 279 26.53 -25.66 -59.72
N ILE A 280 25.34 -25.12 -59.47
CA ILE A 280 25.05 -24.16 -58.41
C ILE A 280 23.84 -24.68 -57.63
N VAL A 281 23.95 -24.73 -56.30
CA VAL A 281 22.83 -24.96 -55.39
C VAL A 281 22.58 -23.68 -54.61
N VAL A 282 21.34 -23.20 -54.61
CA VAL A 282 20.94 -22.03 -53.83
C VAL A 282 19.83 -22.33 -52.83
N ASP A 283 19.86 -21.60 -51.72
CA ASP A 283 18.84 -21.63 -50.67
C ASP A 283 17.62 -20.74 -51.00
N GLU A 284 16.67 -20.70 -50.07
CA GLU A 284 15.44 -19.90 -50.15
C GLU A 284 15.67 -18.39 -50.31
N ASN A 285 16.84 -17.89 -49.87
CA ASN A 285 17.24 -16.49 -49.95
C ASN A 285 18.14 -16.22 -51.18
N ASN A 286 18.22 -17.16 -52.13
CA ASN A 286 19.12 -17.13 -53.28
C ASN A 286 20.60 -17.03 -52.90
N SER A 287 20.98 -17.48 -51.69
CA SER A 287 22.38 -17.59 -51.27
C SER A 287 22.95 -18.90 -51.77
N ILE A 288 24.17 -18.88 -52.25
CA ILE A 288 24.82 -20.07 -52.80
C ILE A 288 25.25 -21.00 -51.66
N LEU A 289 24.65 -22.19 -51.61
CA LEU A 289 25.02 -23.26 -50.69
C LEU A 289 26.23 -24.04 -51.22
N TYR A 290 26.29 -24.26 -52.53
CA TYR A 290 27.39 -25.00 -53.16
C TYR A 290 27.58 -24.60 -54.62
N ALA A 291 28.84 -24.49 -55.05
CA ALA A 291 29.23 -24.40 -56.45
C ALA A 291 30.48 -25.27 -56.68
N ASN A 292 30.55 -25.95 -57.82
CA ASN A 292 31.69 -26.80 -58.18
C ASN A 292 32.80 -26.08 -58.95
N PHE A 293 32.80 -24.75 -58.95
CA PHE A 293 33.78 -23.89 -59.61
C PHE A 293 34.20 -22.74 -58.69
N GLU A 294 35.36 -22.14 -58.97
CA GLU A 294 35.83 -20.97 -58.22
C GLU A 294 34.92 -19.76 -58.46
N LEU A 295 34.37 -19.25 -57.37
CA LEU A 295 33.66 -17.97 -57.30
C LEU A 295 34.71 -16.84 -57.30
N ALA A 296 34.42 -15.71 -57.95
CA ALA A 296 35.41 -14.65 -58.17
C ALA A 296 36.06 -14.15 -56.87
N GLN A 297 37.36 -13.86 -56.95
CA GLN A 297 38.26 -13.56 -55.82
C GLN A 297 37.75 -12.44 -54.90
N GLY A 298 37.68 -12.71 -53.60
CA GLY A 298 37.58 -11.70 -52.53
C GLY A 298 36.27 -11.65 -51.75
N ALA A 299 35.24 -12.39 -52.15
CA ALA A 299 33.99 -12.48 -51.39
C ALA A 299 34.09 -13.55 -50.30
N ASP A 300 33.76 -13.18 -49.06
CA ASP A 300 33.63 -14.11 -47.94
C ASP A 300 32.60 -15.21 -48.35
N PRO A 301 32.97 -16.51 -48.38
CA PRO A 301 32.13 -17.59 -48.94
C PRO A 301 30.77 -17.79 -48.24
N LYS A 302 30.45 -16.96 -47.24
CA LYS A 302 29.22 -17.02 -46.46
C LYS A 302 28.05 -16.22 -47.03
N ASN A 303 28.28 -15.26 -47.95
CA ASN A 303 27.24 -14.36 -48.46
C ASN A 303 27.38 -14.10 -49.99
N VAL A 304 27.51 -15.14 -50.80
CA VAL A 304 27.48 -14.97 -52.27
C VAL A 304 26.07 -15.24 -52.76
N HIS A 305 25.41 -14.24 -53.33
CA HIS A 305 24.08 -14.41 -53.92
C HIS A 305 24.17 -14.94 -55.35
N LEU A 306 23.10 -15.60 -55.80
CA LEU A 306 23.00 -16.11 -57.17
C LEU A 306 23.30 -15.02 -58.22
N LEU A 307 22.81 -13.81 -57.99
CA LEU A 307 23.01 -12.65 -58.86
C LEU A 307 24.46 -12.14 -58.90
N ASP A 308 25.28 -12.47 -57.89
CA ASP A 308 26.70 -12.11 -57.89
C ASP A 308 27.52 -13.03 -58.82
N VAL A 309 26.98 -14.21 -59.13
CA VAL A 309 27.62 -15.23 -59.97
C VAL A 309 27.03 -15.25 -61.38
N VAL A 310 25.76 -14.87 -61.50
CA VAL A 310 25.00 -14.78 -62.74
C VAL A 310 24.92 -13.31 -63.12
N ASP A 311 25.68 -12.90 -64.14
CA ASP A 311 25.66 -11.52 -64.64
C ASP A 311 24.23 -11.12 -65.07
N SER A 312 23.85 -9.88 -64.79
CA SER A 312 22.60 -9.22 -65.19
C SER A 312 22.23 -9.37 -66.68
N GLN A 313 23.22 -9.67 -67.54
CA GLN A 313 23.01 -9.94 -68.97
C GLN A 313 22.44 -11.34 -69.26
N GLN A 314 22.42 -12.26 -68.29
CA GLN A 314 21.92 -13.64 -68.45
C GLN A 314 20.40 -13.73 -68.19
N GLN A 315 19.60 -12.88 -68.86
CA GLN A 315 18.13 -12.84 -68.73
C GLN A 315 17.47 -14.21 -68.97
N THR A 316 18.05 -15.03 -69.85
CA THR A 316 17.56 -16.38 -70.15
C THR A 316 17.68 -17.32 -68.95
N LEU A 317 18.76 -17.23 -68.17
CA LEU A 317 18.93 -18.06 -66.97
C LEU A 317 17.93 -17.66 -65.88
N LEU A 318 17.74 -16.36 -65.65
CA LEU A 318 16.74 -15.85 -64.70
C LEU A 318 15.32 -16.28 -65.09
N ARG A 319 15.00 -16.29 -66.39
CA ARG A 319 13.73 -16.82 -66.90
C ARG A 319 13.56 -18.31 -66.61
N LEU A 320 14.59 -19.12 -66.82
CA LEU A 320 14.55 -20.57 -66.54
C LEU A 320 14.37 -20.85 -65.05
N VAL A 321 15.05 -20.06 -64.20
CA VAL A 321 14.86 -20.12 -62.74
C VAL A 321 13.42 -19.75 -62.36
N GLY A 322 12.87 -18.66 -62.91
CA GLY A 322 11.47 -18.28 -62.69
C GLY A 322 10.47 -19.36 -63.12
N GLN A 323 10.70 -20.01 -64.26
CA GLN A 323 9.88 -21.13 -64.71
C GLN A 323 9.97 -22.35 -63.78
N ALA A 324 11.16 -22.64 -63.24
CA ALA A 324 11.33 -23.73 -62.28
C ALA A 324 10.60 -23.45 -60.95
N PHE A 325 10.48 -22.19 -60.52
CA PHE A 325 9.65 -21.81 -59.37
C PHE A 325 8.15 -22.04 -59.61
N GLU A 326 7.66 -21.84 -60.83
CA GLU A 326 6.27 -22.09 -61.21
C GLU A 326 5.96 -23.60 -61.36
N MET A 327 7.00 -24.43 -61.55
CA MET A 327 6.89 -25.88 -61.74
C MET A 327 7.81 -26.66 -60.78
N PRO A 328 7.55 -26.64 -59.45
CA PRO A 328 8.36 -27.33 -58.46
C PRO A 328 8.42 -28.84 -58.73
N ASP A 329 9.52 -29.47 -58.32
CA ASP A 329 9.82 -30.90 -58.47
C ASP A 329 9.95 -31.40 -59.92
N SER A 330 9.90 -30.50 -60.90
CA SER A 330 10.11 -30.81 -62.32
C SER A 330 11.31 -30.05 -62.89
N PRO A 331 12.20 -30.71 -63.65
CA PRO A 331 13.34 -30.04 -64.25
C PRO A 331 12.90 -29.18 -65.44
N VAL A 332 13.29 -27.92 -65.44
CA VAL A 332 13.14 -26.99 -66.58
C VAL A 332 14.45 -26.92 -67.33
N GLU A 333 14.40 -27.17 -68.64
CA GLU A 333 15.58 -27.17 -69.51
C GLU A 333 15.59 -25.99 -70.47
N GLY A 334 16.78 -25.45 -70.75
CA GLY A 334 16.96 -24.39 -71.74
C GLY A 334 18.42 -24.13 -72.06
N GLU A 335 18.70 -23.10 -72.85
CA GLU A 335 20.06 -22.68 -73.20
C GLU A 335 20.40 -21.37 -72.49
N ALA A 336 21.57 -21.27 -71.87
CA ALA A 336 22.06 -20.03 -71.29
C ALA A 336 23.56 -19.85 -71.53
N VAL A 337 23.99 -18.59 -71.61
CA VAL A 337 25.40 -18.23 -71.69
C VAL A 337 25.96 -18.17 -70.28
N PHE A 338 27.00 -18.95 -69.99
CA PHE A 338 27.72 -18.90 -68.71
C PHE A 338 29.23 -18.88 -68.99
N LYS A 339 29.98 -17.98 -68.34
CA LYS A 339 31.41 -17.75 -68.60
C LYS A 339 31.77 -17.62 -70.10
N ASN A 340 30.99 -16.83 -70.85
CA ASN A 340 31.15 -16.61 -72.30
C ASN A 340 31.04 -17.86 -73.18
N GLN A 341 30.42 -18.93 -72.70
CA GLN A 341 30.14 -20.14 -73.48
C GLN A 341 28.65 -20.51 -73.40
N ASN A 342 28.13 -21.11 -74.47
CA ASN A 342 26.75 -21.61 -74.52
C ASN A 342 26.67 -22.97 -73.83
N PHE A 343 25.89 -23.04 -72.75
CA PHE A 343 25.59 -24.28 -72.04
C PHE A 343 24.11 -24.61 -72.17
N ASN A 344 23.81 -25.90 -72.17
CA ASN A 344 22.47 -26.34 -71.83
C ASN A 344 22.34 -26.29 -70.30
N VAL A 345 21.22 -25.79 -69.82
CA VAL A 345 20.93 -25.61 -68.40
C VAL A 345 19.72 -26.45 -68.02
N LYS A 346 19.84 -27.23 -66.94
CA LYS A 346 18.69 -27.79 -66.23
C LYS A 346 18.55 -27.09 -64.90
N VAL A 347 17.37 -26.54 -64.64
CA VAL A 347 17.02 -25.97 -63.34
C VAL A 347 15.99 -26.86 -62.69
N LEU A 348 16.25 -27.29 -61.47
CA LEU A 348 15.30 -28.04 -60.65
C LEU A 348 15.08 -27.26 -59.36
N HIS A 349 13.84 -26.86 -59.12
CA HIS A 349 13.41 -26.31 -57.84
C HIS A 349 12.74 -27.41 -57.03
N VAL A 350 13.23 -27.67 -55.81
CA VAL A 350 12.70 -28.70 -54.90
C VAL A 350 12.28 -28.03 -53.60
N GLY A 351 11.08 -28.33 -53.13
CA GLY A 351 10.55 -27.84 -51.85
C GLY A 351 9.14 -27.28 -51.95
N GLN A 352 8.35 -27.49 -50.89
CA GLN A 352 6.96 -27.02 -50.77
C GLN A 352 6.79 -25.96 -49.66
N THR A 353 7.79 -25.80 -48.80
CA THR A 353 7.78 -24.89 -47.64
C THR A 353 8.98 -23.97 -47.68
N ALA A 354 8.77 -22.70 -47.32
CA ALA A 354 9.76 -21.63 -47.43
C ALA A 354 11.13 -21.98 -46.83
N ASP A 355 11.18 -22.81 -45.79
CA ASP A 355 12.41 -23.19 -45.07
C ASP A 355 13.20 -24.34 -45.72
N THR A 356 12.64 -25.02 -46.73
CA THR A 356 13.26 -26.20 -47.38
C THR A 356 13.43 -26.05 -48.88
N ASN A 357 13.20 -24.85 -49.41
CA ASN A 357 13.25 -24.60 -50.85
C ASN A 357 14.71 -24.56 -51.31
N ARG A 358 15.04 -25.39 -52.31
CA ARG A 358 16.38 -25.49 -52.90
C ARG A 358 16.26 -25.41 -54.41
N THR A 359 17.07 -24.58 -55.03
CA THR A 359 17.17 -24.53 -56.49
C THR A 359 18.53 -25.05 -56.92
N LEU A 360 18.52 -26.12 -57.70
CA LEU A 360 19.69 -26.70 -58.34
C LEU A 360 19.76 -26.23 -59.78
N ILE A 361 20.89 -25.66 -60.18
CA ILE A 361 21.17 -25.21 -61.54
C ILE A 361 22.36 -26.02 -62.05
N LEU A 362 22.14 -26.84 -63.07
CA LEU A 362 23.16 -27.65 -63.72
C LEU A 362 23.42 -27.13 -65.14
N PHE A 363 24.67 -26.79 -65.43
CA PHE A 363 25.17 -26.45 -66.76
C PHE A 363 25.92 -27.64 -67.33
N PHE A 364 25.55 -28.07 -68.53
CA PHE A 364 26.23 -29.14 -69.25
C PHE A 364 26.55 -28.69 -70.68
N PRO A 365 27.73 -29.06 -71.21
CA PRO A 365 28.19 -28.56 -72.50
C PRO A 365 27.26 -29.04 -73.60
N LYS A 366 26.99 -28.15 -74.57
CA LYS A 366 26.24 -28.51 -75.77
C LYS A 366 27.07 -29.53 -76.56
N PRO A 367 26.54 -30.70 -76.93
CA PRO A 367 27.27 -31.63 -77.79
C PRO A 367 27.60 -30.90 -79.09
N VAL A 368 28.89 -30.86 -79.44
CA VAL A 368 29.34 -30.35 -80.73
C VAL A 368 28.80 -31.34 -81.77
N ILE A 369 27.66 -31.01 -82.38
CA ILE A 369 27.18 -31.70 -83.56
C ILE A 369 28.14 -31.28 -84.68
N GLY A 370 29.05 -32.19 -85.03
CA GLY A 370 30.01 -32.01 -86.13
C GLY A 370 29.35 -31.96 -87.49
#